data_AF-A0A7C1R3H7-F1
#
_entry.id   AF-A0A7C1R3H7-F1
#
_cell.length_a   1.000
_cell.length_b   1.000
_cell.length_c   1.000
_cell.angle_alpha   90.00
_cell.angle_beta   90.00
_cell.angle_gamma   90.00
#
_symmetry.space_group_name_H-M   'P 1'
#
loop_
_entity.id
_entity.type
_entity.pdbx_description
1 polymer ?
#
loop_
_entity_poly.entity_id
_entity_poly.type
_entity_poly.pdbx_seq_one_letter_code
_entity_poly.pdbx_strand_id
1 'polypeptide(L)'
;MGYIISDDQLFLNEMQVNTEDPPKINGIEPQVGSRFFKYHFKDLKLKSNFTGSILLAKDFIKSMYVHMGFQRAIAFRTVIELNIENGEIILEIDMSKQIEEYRNNDVDRGARPRSNSMNDIGKWIEKTFSLDYNFE
;
A
#
# COMPACT_ATOMS: atom_id res chain seq x y z
N MET A 1 10.15 1.95 5.66
CA MET A 1 10.23 3.26 5.00
C MET A 1 8.95 4.01 5.31
N GLY A 2 9.02 5.31 5.52
CA GLY A 2 7.87 6.18 5.79
C GLY A 2 7.84 7.30 4.76
N TYR A 3 6.68 7.47 4.13
CA TYR A 3 6.43 8.53 3.15
C TYR A 3 5.51 9.58 3.75
N ILE A 4 5.67 10.83 3.33
CA ILE A 4 4.75 11.92 3.64
C ILE A 4 4.30 12.58 2.34
N ILE A 5 3.13 13.21 2.39
CA ILE A 5 2.64 14.08 1.34
C ILE A 5 2.66 15.51 1.87
N SER A 6 3.24 16.43 1.11
CA SER A 6 3.24 17.88 1.40
C SER A 6 3.15 18.62 0.09
N ASP A 7 2.29 19.65 0.01
CA ASP A 7 2.12 20.48 -1.19
C ASP A 7 1.93 19.64 -2.47
N ASP A 8 1.06 18.63 -2.40
CA ASP A 8 0.76 17.65 -3.46
C ASP A 8 1.99 16.88 -3.98
N GLN A 9 3.05 16.76 -3.17
CA GLN A 9 4.26 16.01 -3.51
C GLN A 9 4.52 14.88 -2.51
N LEU A 10 4.95 13.73 -3.04
CA LEU A 10 5.32 12.54 -2.29
C LEU A 10 6.82 12.59 -1.93
N PHE A 11 7.12 12.51 -0.64
CA PHE A 11 8.48 12.49 -0.12
C PHE A 11 8.76 11.23 0.67
N LEU A 12 9.93 10.63 0.47
CA LEU A 12 10.50 9.69 1.43
C LEU A 12 11.00 10.50 2.63
N ASN A 13 10.38 10.29 3.79
CA ASN A 13 10.74 11.00 5.01
C ASN A 13 11.56 10.14 5.97
N GLU A 14 11.25 8.84 6.05
CA GLU A 14 11.87 7.92 6.99
C GLU A 14 12.39 6.67 6.27
N MET A 15 13.61 6.25 6.60
CA MET A 15 14.21 5.05 6.03
C MET A 15 15.06 4.33 7.06
N GLN A 16 14.77 3.04 7.26
CA GLN A 16 15.57 2.17 8.12
C GLN A 16 16.47 1.31 7.24
N VAL A 17 17.75 1.22 7.61
CA VAL A 17 18.75 0.47 6.86
C VAL A 17 19.57 -0.41 7.78
N ASN A 18 20.05 -1.53 7.24
CA ASN A 18 20.88 -2.48 7.96
C ASN A 18 22.22 -2.65 7.22
N THR A 19 23.03 -1.60 7.25
CA THR A 19 24.37 -1.55 6.66
C THR A 19 25.40 -1.23 7.75
N GLU A 20 26.68 -1.56 7.52
CA GLU A 20 27.76 -1.24 8.45
C GLU A 20 28.16 0.24 8.41
N ASP A 21 28.18 0.84 7.22
CA ASP A 21 28.62 2.21 6.98
C ASP A 21 27.54 2.98 6.20
N PRO A 22 26.52 3.52 6.89
CA PRO A 22 25.45 4.28 6.25
C PRO A 22 25.97 5.67 5.80
N PRO A 23 25.81 6.03 4.52
CA PRO A 23 26.22 7.36 4.07
C PRO A 23 25.24 8.43 4.57
N LYS A 24 25.70 9.67 4.62
CA LYS A 24 24.83 10.84 4.78
C LYS A 24 23.92 10.98 3.55
N ILE A 25 22.63 11.24 3.77
CA ILE A 25 21.65 11.41 2.68
C ILE A 25 20.99 12.78 2.82
N ASN A 26 21.06 13.60 1.77
CA ASN A 26 20.47 14.95 1.75
C ASN A 26 20.85 15.82 2.98
N GLY A 27 22.10 15.73 3.44
CA GLY A 27 22.52 16.48 4.61
C GLY A 27 22.13 15.84 5.97
N ILE A 28 21.39 14.73 5.98
CA ILE A 28 20.93 14.03 7.17
C ILE A 28 21.85 12.88 7.53
N GLU A 29 22.32 12.89 8.78
CA GLU A 29 23.11 11.79 9.35
C GLU A 29 22.19 10.64 9.80
N PRO A 30 22.64 9.38 9.64
CA PRO A 30 21.92 8.22 10.13
C PRO A 30 21.89 8.20 11.67
N GLN A 31 20.72 7.97 12.25
CA GLN A 31 20.56 7.76 13.70
C GLN A 31 20.66 6.27 14.02
N VAL A 32 21.08 5.93 15.24
CA VAL A 32 21.04 4.54 15.71
C VAL A 32 19.59 4.01 15.64
N GLY A 33 19.43 2.87 14.99
CA GLY A 33 18.13 2.28 14.69
C GLY A 33 17.66 1.28 15.75
N SER A 34 16.87 0.30 15.30
CA SER A 34 16.25 -0.73 16.14
C SER A 34 17.06 -2.03 16.13
N ARG A 35 16.60 -3.04 16.88
CA ARG A 35 17.21 -4.39 16.89
C ARG A 35 17.37 -5.01 15.49
N PHE A 36 16.48 -4.70 14.55
CA PHE A 36 16.47 -5.30 13.21
C PHE A 36 17.14 -4.42 12.14
N PHE A 37 17.32 -3.13 12.44
CA PHE A 37 17.90 -2.16 11.51
C PHE A 37 18.89 -1.29 12.27
N LYS A 38 20.19 -1.43 11.95
CA LYS A 38 21.26 -0.68 12.63
C LYS A 38 21.07 0.83 12.60
N TYR A 39 20.47 1.36 11.53
CA TYR A 39 20.31 2.80 11.36
C TYR A 39 18.92 3.22 10.89
N HIS A 40 18.56 4.44 11.25
CA HIS A 40 17.30 5.09 10.90
C HIS A 40 17.56 6.54 10.45
N PHE A 41 17.20 6.86 9.22
CA PHE A 41 17.10 8.23 8.73
C PHE A 41 15.70 8.77 9.01
N LYS A 42 15.63 9.98 9.57
CA LYS A 42 14.39 10.74 9.77
C LYS A 42 14.51 12.08 9.08
N ASP A 43 13.37 12.64 8.68
CA ASP A 43 13.27 13.97 8.06
C ASP A 43 14.10 14.12 6.77
N LEU A 44 14.22 13.04 5.99
CA LEU A 44 14.96 13.03 4.73
C LEU A 44 14.41 14.03 3.71
N LYS A 45 13.08 14.21 3.69
CA LYS A 45 12.33 15.03 2.72
C LYS A 45 12.82 14.84 1.28
N LEU A 46 13.11 13.58 0.92
CA LEU A 46 13.63 13.22 -0.39
C LEU A 46 12.44 13.13 -1.35
N LYS A 47 12.38 14.03 -2.35
CA LYS A 47 11.32 14.00 -3.36
C LYS A 47 11.36 12.65 -4.07
N SER A 48 10.22 11.98 -4.10
CA SER A 48 10.05 10.74 -4.84
C SER A 48 10.02 11.02 -6.34
N ASN A 49 10.57 10.13 -7.15
CA ASN A 49 10.39 10.15 -8.61
C ASN A 49 9.35 9.09 -9.05
N PHE A 50 8.49 8.66 -8.13
CA PHE A 50 7.49 7.63 -8.39
C PHE A 50 6.46 8.14 -9.40
N THR A 51 6.14 7.31 -10.39
CA THR A 51 5.03 7.49 -11.32
C THR A 51 4.17 6.25 -11.30
N GLY A 52 2.87 6.41 -11.08
CA GLY A 52 1.91 5.33 -10.95
C GLY A 52 0.82 5.68 -9.94
N SER A 53 0.13 4.67 -9.43
CA SER A 53 -0.99 4.84 -8.50
C SER A 53 -0.68 4.25 -7.13
N ILE A 54 -1.15 4.90 -6.08
CA ILE A 54 -1.10 4.40 -4.70
C ILE A 54 -2.52 4.36 -4.15
N LEU A 55 -2.93 3.20 -3.66
CA LEU A 55 -4.14 3.08 -2.85
C LEU A 55 -3.82 3.31 -1.37
N LEU A 56 -4.45 4.35 -0.80
CA LEU A 56 -4.50 4.58 0.64
C LEU A 56 -5.78 3.96 1.20
N ALA A 57 -5.64 2.97 2.06
CA ALA A 57 -6.78 2.26 2.64
C ALA A 57 -6.76 2.32 4.17
N LYS A 58 -7.92 2.61 4.78
CA LYS A 58 -8.10 2.62 6.24
C LYS A 58 -9.45 1.99 6.63
N ASP A 59 -9.66 1.84 7.94
CA ASP A 59 -10.89 1.26 8.50
C ASP A 59 -11.09 -0.21 8.06
N PHE A 60 -10.08 -1.03 8.38
CA PHE A 60 -10.04 -2.45 8.02
C PHE A 60 -11.21 -3.25 8.61
N ILE A 61 -11.84 -4.06 7.76
CA ILE A 61 -12.98 -4.94 8.08
C ILE A 61 -12.43 -6.32 8.43
N LYS A 62 -12.24 -6.58 9.73
CA LYS A 62 -11.63 -7.82 10.24
C LYS A 62 -12.25 -9.12 9.70
N SER A 63 -13.55 -9.14 9.41
CA SER A 63 -14.22 -10.34 8.86
C SER A 63 -13.81 -10.69 7.43
N MET A 64 -13.12 -9.79 6.72
CA MET A 64 -12.62 -9.97 5.36
C MET A 64 -11.11 -10.24 5.33
N TYR A 65 -10.51 -10.47 6.50
CA TYR A 65 -9.09 -10.75 6.61
C TYR A 65 -8.71 -12.04 5.90
N VAL A 66 -7.60 -11.98 5.16
CA VAL A 66 -6.95 -13.15 4.54
C VAL A 66 -5.57 -13.37 5.16
N HIS A 67 -5.22 -14.64 5.42
CA HIS A 67 -3.92 -15.01 5.98
C HIS A 67 -2.78 -14.98 4.95
N MET A 68 -3.10 -15.06 3.66
CA MET A 68 -2.14 -15.14 2.57
C MET A 68 -2.22 -13.88 1.71
N GLY A 69 -1.10 -13.50 1.11
CA GLY A 69 -1.01 -12.36 0.19
C GLY A 69 -1.36 -11.01 0.82
N PHE A 70 -1.89 -10.12 0.00
CA PHE A 70 -2.25 -8.76 0.39
C PHE A 70 -3.71 -8.68 0.82
N GLN A 71 -3.99 -7.78 1.76
CA GLN A 71 -5.38 -7.42 2.04
C GLN A 71 -5.93 -6.64 0.84
N ARG A 72 -6.96 -7.17 0.20
CA ARG A 72 -7.63 -6.51 -0.95
C ARG A 72 -8.28 -5.20 -0.50
N ALA A 73 -8.37 -4.23 -1.41
CA ALA A 73 -9.02 -2.92 -1.14
C ALA A 73 -10.45 -3.05 -0.57
N ILE A 74 -11.20 -4.07 -1.00
CA ILE A 74 -12.56 -4.37 -0.53
C ILE A 74 -12.64 -4.62 0.98
N ALA A 75 -11.54 -5.03 1.61
CA ALA A 75 -11.47 -5.27 3.05
C ALA A 75 -11.35 -3.97 3.87
N PHE A 76 -11.41 -2.79 3.24
CA PHE A 76 -11.32 -1.49 3.89
C PHE A 76 -12.58 -0.66 3.59
N ARG A 77 -12.98 0.21 4.52
CA ARG A 77 -14.15 1.09 4.31
C ARG A 77 -13.78 2.36 3.58
N THR A 78 -12.61 2.91 3.87
CA THR A 78 -12.11 4.10 3.18
C THR A 78 -10.98 3.69 2.26
N VAL A 79 -11.10 4.03 0.98
CA VAL A 79 -10.09 3.76 -0.05
C VAL A 79 -9.96 5.00 -0.93
N ILE A 80 -8.78 5.59 -0.93
CA ILE A 80 -8.42 6.74 -1.76
C ILE A 80 -7.35 6.31 -2.75
N GLU A 81 -7.56 6.58 -4.02
CA GLU A 81 -6.55 6.43 -5.05
C GLU A 81 -5.83 7.75 -5.27
N LEU A 82 -4.49 7.71 -5.22
CA LEU A 82 -3.63 8.79 -5.64
C LEU A 82 -2.95 8.39 -6.94
N ASN A 83 -3.15 9.18 -7.99
CA ASN A 83 -2.34 9.10 -9.20
C ASN A 83 -1.19 10.09 -9.10
N ILE A 84 0.02 9.60 -9.35
CA ILE A 84 1.26 10.31 -9.11
C ILE A 84 2.10 10.31 -10.38
N GLU A 85 2.65 11.46 -10.74
CA GLU A 85 3.61 11.63 -11.83
C GLU A 85 4.87 12.32 -11.31
N ASN A 86 6.01 11.63 -11.40
CA ASN A 86 7.31 12.14 -10.92
C ASN A 86 7.26 12.70 -9.48
N GLY A 87 6.54 11.98 -8.61
CA GLY A 87 6.31 12.34 -7.22
C GLY A 87 5.25 13.41 -6.97
N GLU A 88 4.58 13.92 -7.99
CA GLU A 88 3.51 14.92 -7.87
C GLU A 88 2.15 14.24 -7.96
N ILE A 89 1.25 14.53 -7.03
CA ILE A 89 -0.11 14.02 -7.01
C ILE A 89 -0.89 14.80 -8.06
N ILE A 90 -1.26 14.14 -9.14
CA ILE A 90 -2.01 14.73 -10.25
C ILE A 90 -3.51 14.54 -10.09
N LEU A 91 -3.93 13.53 -9.33
CA LEU A 91 -5.34 13.22 -9.11
C LEU A 91 -5.54 12.43 -7.81
N GLU A 92 -6.57 12.82 -7.06
CA GLU A 92 -7.07 12.10 -5.89
C GLU A 92 -8.52 11.66 -6.17
N ILE A 93 -8.81 10.37 -5.97
CA ILE A 93 -10.14 9.80 -6.16
C ILE A 93 -10.57 9.08 -4.90
N ASP A 94 -11.68 9.51 -4.30
CA ASP A 94 -12.34 8.73 -3.26
C ASP A 94 -13.11 7.55 -3.89
N MET A 95 -12.53 6.36 -3.77
CA MET A 95 -13.12 5.13 -4.29
C MET A 95 -14.04 4.44 -3.28
N SER A 96 -14.18 4.96 -2.05
CA SER A 96 -14.79 4.25 -0.93
C SER A 96 -16.19 3.72 -1.25
N LYS A 97 -17.01 4.52 -1.94
CA LYS A 97 -18.36 4.11 -2.36
C LYS A 97 -18.34 3.00 -3.42
N GLN A 98 -17.49 3.13 -4.43
CA GLN A 98 -17.34 2.11 -5.48
C GLN A 98 -16.85 0.78 -4.88
N ILE A 99 -15.89 0.84 -3.96
CA ILE A 99 -15.39 -0.33 -3.23
C ILE A 99 -16.49 -0.96 -2.38
N GLU A 100 -17.32 -0.14 -1.72
CA GLU A 100 -18.46 -0.63 -0.95
C GLU A 100 -19.47 -1.37 -1.83
N GLU A 101 -19.83 -0.79 -2.97
CA GLU A 101 -20.75 -1.42 -3.94
C GLU A 101 -20.17 -2.75 -4.45
N TYR A 102 -18.89 -2.78 -4.83
CA TYR A 102 -18.22 -4.01 -5.24
C TYR A 102 -18.22 -5.05 -4.12
N ARG A 103 -17.88 -4.66 -2.88
CA ARG A 103 -17.89 -5.55 -1.71
C ARG A 103 -19.26 -6.15 -1.46
N ASN A 104 -20.34 -5.38 -1.65
CA ASN A 104 -21.70 -5.86 -1.46
C ASN A 104 -22.13 -6.87 -2.54
N ASN A 105 -21.53 -6.82 -3.73
CA ASN A 105 -21.77 -7.74 -4.83
C ASN A 105 -20.81 -8.96 -4.85
N ASP A 106 -19.69 -8.92 -4.12
CA ASP A 106 -18.75 -10.05 -3.98
C ASP A 106 -19.28 -11.08 -2.97
N VAL A 107 -19.84 -12.19 -3.49
CA VAL A 107 -20.48 -13.28 -2.73
C VAL A 107 -19.56 -13.85 -1.65
N ASP A 108 -18.26 -13.94 -1.91
CA ASP A 108 -17.27 -14.51 -0.98
C ASP A 108 -16.56 -13.44 -0.16
N ARG A 109 -16.87 -12.15 -0.42
CA ARG A 109 -16.23 -10.98 0.19
C ARG A 109 -14.71 -11.05 0.13
N GLY A 110 -14.17 -11.73 -0.89
CA GLY A 110 -12.75 -11.99 -1.09
C GLY A 110 -12.04 -12.86 -0.05
N ALA A 111 -12.71 -13.34 1.00
CA ALA A 111 -12.05 -14.04 2.10
C ALA A 111 -11.70 -15.50 1.75
N ARG A 112 -12.38 -16.08 0.75
CA ARG A 112 -12.29 -17.48 0.37
C ARG A 112 -12.53 -17.65 -1.14
N PRO A 113 -12.08 -18.77 -1.74
CA PRO A 113 -12.46 -19.11 -3.11
C PRO A 113 -13.97 -19.41 -3.21
N ARG A 114 -14.53 -19.15 -4.40
CA ARG A 114 -15.95 -19.40 -4.75
C ARG A 114 -16.39 -20.84 -4.52
N SER A 115 -15.47 -21.79 -4.71
CA SER A 115 -15.69 -23.21 -4.47
C SER A 115 -14.37 -23.91 -4.17
N ASN A 116 -14.45 -25.20 -3.83
CA ASN A 116 -13.28 -26.07 -3.64
C ASN A 116 -12.70 -26.60 -4.96
N SER A 117 -13.14 -26.10 -6.12
CA SER A 117 -12.54 -26.48 -7.40
C SER A 117 -11.12 -25.92 -7.52
N MET A 118 -10.20 -26.69 -8.10
CA MET A 118 -8.81 -26.24 -8.28
C MET A 118 -8.71 -24.93 -9.09
N ASN A 119 -9.63 -24.73 -10.05
CA ASN A 119 -9.69 -23.52 -10.84
C ASN A 119 -10.09 -22.29 -10.00
N ASP A 120 -11.12 -22.42 -9.16
CA ASP A 120 -11.56 -21.30 -8.31
C ASP A 120 -10.55 -20.99 -7.20
N ILE A 121 -9.91 -22.01 -6.66
CA ILE A 121 -8.79 -21.86 -5.72
C ILE A 121 -7.64 -21.10 -6.38
N GLY A 122 -7.21 -21.52 -7.58
CA GLY A 122 -6.13 -20.88 -8.33
C GLY A 122 -6.41 -19.40 -8.59
N LYS A 123 -7.61 -19.06 -9.08
CA LYS A 123 -8.04 -17.67 -9.32
C LYS A 123 -8.09 -16.85 -8.04
N TRP A 124 -8.53 -17.43 -6.93
CA TRP A 124 -8.56 -16.73 -5.64
C TRP A 124 -7.14 -16.46 -5.12
N ILE A 125 -6.21 -17.41 -5.26
CA ILE A 125 -4.80 -17.22 -4.90
C ILE A 125 -4.20 -16.09 -5.74
N GLU A 126 -4.36 -16.12 -7.06
CA GLU A 126 -3.87 -15.09 -7.97
C GLU A 126 -4.36 -13.69 -7.57
N LYS A 127 -5.66 -13.55 -7.30
CA LYS A 127 -6.26 -12.29 -6.85
C LYS A 127 -5.73 -11.81 -5.49
N THR A 128 -5.39 -12.74 -4.60
CA THR A 128 -4.91 -12.42 -3.25
C THR A 128 -3.46 -11.93 -3.25
N PHE A 129 -2.67 -12.33 -4.25
CA PHE A 129 -1.28 -11.87 -4.42
C PHE A 129 -1.14 -10.73 -5.43
N SER A 130 -2.22 -10.28 -6.05
CA SER A 130 -2.21 -9.11 -6.92
C SER A 130 -2.32 -7.81 -6.11
N LEU A 131 -1.57 -6.80 -6.54
CA LEU A 131 -1.74 -5.41 -6.09
C LEU A 131 -2.66 -4.62 -7.03
N ASP A 132 -3.03 -5.19 -8.17
CA ASP A 132 -4.01 -4.61 -9.07
C ASP A 132 -5.41 -4.78 -8.48
N TYR A 133 -6.24 -3.76 -8.63
CA TYR A 133 -7.62 -3.76 -8.15
C TYR A 133 -8.63 -3.63 -9.29
N ASN A 134 -8.31 -4.17 -10.47
CA ASN A 134 -9.25 -4.21 -11.59
C ASN A 134 -10.58 -4.81 -11.12
N PHE A 135 -11.60 -3.94 -11.04
CA PHE A 135 -12.95 -4.30 -10.61
C PHE A 135 -13.80 -4.85 -11.77
N GLU A 136 -13.18 -5.06 -12.94
CA GLU A 136 -13.77 -5.73 -14.11
C GLU A 136 -13.93 -7.25 -13.93
#